data_AF-A0A2H0PG90-F1
#
_entry.id   AF-A0A2H0PG90-F1
#
_cell.length_a   1.000
_cell.length_b   1.000
_cell.length_c   1.000
_cell.angle_alpha   90.00
_cell.angle_beta   90.00
_cell.angle_gamma   90.00
#
_symmetry.space_group_name_H-M   'P 1'
#
loop_
_entity.id
_entity.type
_entity.pdbx_description
1 polymer ?
#
loop_
_entity_poly.entity_id
_entity_poly.type
_entity_poly.pdbx_seq_one_letter_code
_entity_poly.pdbx_strand_id
1 'polypeptide(L)'
;MSVPYYTICLLPWIHFDEAFHVNECSFLPFPEHGFGDDFKCSVNEVLKSYRDINQDQITQCTLAVVQDKSPIWQLDESEGDLGKVEHNLALFFLAAFASNDYGGQHATYCNSSPFQPIFQNLTIPPRGKAVQQRRRYGSLLDGGYNHGDLIFSRPLECKSLRLVVDKIFLAGLDSVAKSQSNLYRRILNSLSFVRLANTDQSHMSFESEAVLLAAAFEILFDADDKYSLTCKYRSCFDDYKTKIVSGVLQERPGIKLEEGENKGRDLQWQLGRKWIQELYDLRSSVVHGSDLSARQWGWHPFEHLLIGAFVYPLAVKILLKNVGRYTLSNKDKLDCMAIDFILASNDWCKPVNERSNQSNWQKAVSDAMWQSHSMDFAEMLKKDSRRSKGVA
;
A
#
# COMPACT_ATOMS: atom_id res chain seq x y z
N MET A 1 -13.99 21.24 -39.76
CA MET A 1 -13.11 21.56 -38.61
C MET A 1 -12.93 20.28 -37.80
N SER A 2 -11.69 19.88 -37.51
CA SER A 2 -11.44 18.74 -36.62
C SER A 2 -11.94 19.09 -35.22
N VAL A 3 -12.74 18.20 -34.62
CA VAL A 3 -13.13 18.35 -33.20
C VAL A 3 -11.87 18.17 -32.36
N PRO A 4 -11.59 19.04 -31.39
CA PRO A 4 -10.42 18.88 -30.53
C PRO A 4 -10.55 17.58 -29.73
N TYR A 5 -9.45 16.84 -29.67
CA TYR A 5 -9.31 15.63 -28.87
C TYR A 5 -8.52 15.96 -27.61
N TYR A 6 -8.96 15.37 -26.52
CA TYR A 6 -8.41 15.55 -25.19
C TYR A 6 -8.12 14.20 -24.56
N THR A 7 -7.17 14.15 -23.62
CA THR A 7 -6.85 12.95 -22.85
C THR A 7 -6.93 13.32 -21.38
N ILE A 8 -7.73 12.57 -20.63
CA ILE A 8 -7.92 12.76 -19.20
C ILE A 8 -7.58 11.47 -18.44
N CYS A 9 -7.22 11.58 -17.16
CA CYS A 9 -7.08 10.43 -16.27
C CYS A 9 -8.18 10.43 -15.21
N LEU A 10 -8.97 9.36 -15.19
CA LEU A 10 -10.07 9.12 -14.27
C LEU A 10 -9.71 8.03 -13.27
N LEU A 11 -10.07 8.24 -12.00
CA LEU A 11 -10.12 7.22 -10.95
C LEU A 11 -11.60 7.03 -10.57
N PRO A 12 -12.37 6.23 -11.32
CA PRO A 12 -13.81 6.14 -11.14
C PRO A 12 -14.22 5.47 -9.80
N TRP A 13 -13.30 4.73 -9.18
CA TRP A 13 -13.56 3.97 -7.96
C TRP A 13 -13.12 4.70 -6.69
N ILE A 14 -12.66 5.95 -6.82
CA ILE A 14 -12.22 6.75 -5.68
C ILE A 14 -12.86 8.13 -5.75
N HIS A 15 -13.42 8.55 -4.63
CA HIS A 15 -13.88 9.91 -4.42
C HIS A 15 -13.27 10.45 -3.11
N PHE A 16 -12.74 11.67 -3.20
CA PHE A 16 -12.27 12.45 -2.06
C PHE A 16 -13.10 13.71 -1.93
N ASP A 17 -13.20 14.25 -0.72
CA ASP A 17 -13.92 15.51 -0.49
C ASP A 17 -13.02 16.75 -0.74
N GLU A 18 -11.72 16.54 -0.97
CA GLU A 18 -10.72 17.59 -1.16
C GLU A 18 -9.69 17.21 -2.23
N ALA A 19 -8.96 18.21 -2.73
CA ALA A 19 -7.85 18.01 -3.65
C ALA A 19 -6.58 17.57 -2.92
N PHE A 20 -5.86 16.61 -3.52
CA PHE A 20 -4.54 16.20 -3.07
C PHE A 20 -3.48 16.56 -4.10
N HIS A 21 -2.27 16.85 -3.63
CA HIS A 21 -1.17 17.23 -4.49
C HIS A 21 0.06 16.38 -4.18
N VAL A 22 0.69 15.85 -5.23
CA VAL A 22 1.93 15.08 -5.14
C VAL A 22 2.80 15.41 -6.35
N ASN A 23 3.96 15.99 -6.07
CA ASN A 23 4.98 16.40 -7.03
C ASN A 23 4.43 17.34 -8.12
N GLU A 24 4.21 16.84 -9.33
CA GLU A 24 3.68 17.62 -10.47
C GLU A 24 2.20 17.32 -10.74
N CYS A 25 1.61 16.38 -9.99
CA CYS A 25 0.23 15.96 -10.20
C CYS A 25 -0.69 16.46 -9.08
N SER A 26 -1.94 16.71 -9.43
CA SER A 26 -3.01 16.94 -8.46
C SER A 26 -4.14 15.94 -8.71
N PHE A 27 -4.77 15.49 -7.64
CA PHE A 27 -5.90 14.56 -7.64
C PHE A 27 -7.12 15.33 -7.16
N LEU A 28 -7.99 15.69 -8.11
CA LEU A 28 -9.06 16.65 -7.91
C LEU A 28 -10.41 15.94 -7.81
N PRO A 29 -11.25 16.26 -6.82
CA PRO A 29 -12.62 15.77 -6.78
C PRO A 29 -13.45 16.29 -7.96
N PHE A 30 -14.21 15.39 -8.56
CA PHE A 30 -15.19 15.71 -9.58
C PHE A 30 -16.60 15.37 -9.08
N PRO A 31 -17.60 16.26 -9.26
CA PRO A 31 -17.59 17.49 -10.08
C PRO A 31 -17.17 18.79 -9.38
N GLU A 32 -16.74 18.75 -8.12
CA GLU A 32 -16.65 19.91 -7.24
C GLU A 32 -15.58 20.95 -7.64
N HIS A 33 -14.56 20.55 -8.41
CA HIS A 33 -13.35 21.36 -8.59
C HIS A 33 -13.37 22.38 -9.75
N GLY A 34 -14.30 23.34 -9.74
CA GLY A 34 -14.22 24.54 -10.59
C GLY A 34 -14.15 24.32 -12.11
N PHE A 35 -14.47 23.10 -12.58
CA PHE A 35 -14.43 22.78 -14.01
C PHE A 35 -15.54 23.50 -14.79
N GLY A 36 -15.28 23.83 -16.05
CA GLY A 36 -16.29 24.39 -16.95
C GLY A 36 -17.43 23.41 -17.22
N ASP A 37 -18.63 23.93 -17.46
CA ASP A 37 -19.85 23.11 -17.56
C ASP A 37 -19.80 22.12 -18.73
N ASP A 38 -19.26 22.52 -19.88
CA ASP A 38 -19.10 21.63 -21.04
C ASP A 38 -18.22 20.42 -20.73
N PHE A 39 -17.13 20.63 -19.97
CA PHE A 39 -16.26 19.56 -19.53
C PHE A 39 -16.97 18.66 -18.51
N LYS A 40 -17.68 19.24 -17.54
CA LYS A 40 -18.47 18.47 -16.55
C LYS A 40 -19.52 17.59 -17.23
N CYS A 41 -20.27 18.14 -18.17
CA CYS A 41 -21.25 17.39 -18.96
C CYS A 41 -20.58 16.25 -19.73
N SER A 42 -19.41 16.49 -20.33
CA SER A 42 -18.65 15.49 -21.07
C SER A 42 -18.13 14.36 -20.18
N VAL A 43 -17.60 14.68 -19.00
CA VAL A 43 -17.15 13.66 -18.02
C VAL A 43 -18.34 12.88 -17.46
N ASN A 44 -19.47 13.53 -17.14
CA ASN A 44 -20.69 12.84 -16.70
C ASN A 44 -21.20 11.85 -17.74
N GLU A 45 -21.11 12.20 -19.03
CA GLU A 45 -21.44 11.28 -20.12
C GLU A 45 -20.51 10.06 -20.11
N VAL A 46 -19.19 10.26 -19.98
CA VAL A 46 -18.20 9.16 -19.85
C VAL A 46 -18.54 8.27 -18.64
N LEU A 47 -18.89 8.87 -17.51
CA LEU A 47 -19.23 8.17 -16.27
C LEU A 47 -20.50 7.30 -16.37
N LYS A 48 -21.37 7.51 -17.37
CA LYS A 48 -22.50 6.61 -17.64
C LYS A 48 -22.10 5.17 -17.93
N SER A 49 -20.83 4.91 -18.25
CA SER A 49 -20.30 3.55 -18.42
C SER A 49 -19.82 2.89 -17.14
N TYR A 50 -19.77 3.58 -16.00
CA TYR A 50 -19.20 3.07 -14.76
C TYR A 50 -20.29 2.80 -13.73
N ARG A 51 -20.21 1.64 -13.07
CA ARG A 51 -21.19 1.18 -12.08
C ARG A 51 -20.53 0.74 -10.80
N ASP A 52 -21.18 1.01 -9.67
CA ASP A 52 -20.78 0.46 -8.38
C ASP A 52 -21.22 -1.01 -8.21
N ILE A 53 -21.04 -1.58 -7.02
CA ILE A 53 -21.43 -2.97 -6.74
C ILE A 53 -22.96 -3.19 -6.76
N ASN A 54 -23.75 -2.12 -6.56
CA ASN A 54 -25.20 -2.15 -6.57
C ASN A 54 -25.79 -1.89 -7.97
N GLN A 55 -24.94 -1.73 -9.00
CA GLN A 55 -25.32 -1.32 -10.35
C GLN A 55 -25.83 0.13 -10.43
N ASP A 56 -25.47 0.96 -9.45
CA ASP A 56 -25.73 2.39 -9.51
C ASP A 56 -24.66 3.10 -10.33
N GLN A 57 -25.06 4.14 -11.07
CA GLN A 57 -24.13 4.94 -11.86
C GLN A 57 -23.16 5.70 -10.96
N ILE A 58 -21.88 5.65 -11.29
CA ILE A 58 -20.87 6.53 -10.68
C ILE A 58 -21.11 7.96 -11.15
N THR A 59 -21.33 8.88 -10.21
CA THR A 59 -21.54 10.31 -10.48
C THR A 59 -20.44 11.19 -9.92
N GLN A 60 -19.57 10.63 -9.06
CA GLN A 60 -18.44 11.29 -8.45
C GLN A 60 -17.19 10.44 -8.65
N CYS A 61 -16.06 11.09 -8.93
CA CYS A 61 -14.78 10.42 -9.10
C CYS A 61 -13.62 11.37 -8.75
N THR A 62 -12.39 10.88 -8.92
CA THR A 62 -11.18 11.70 -8.80
C THR A 62 -10.51 11.82 -10.17
N LEU A 63 -10.18 13.04 -10.58
CA LEU A 63 -9.41 13.33 -11.78
C LEU A 63 -7.94 13.53 -11.43
N ALA A 64 -7.03 12.86 -12.12
CA ALA A 64 -5.60 13.14 -12.03
C ALA A 64 -5.21 14.17 -13.11
N VAL A 65 -4.58 15.26 -12.69
CA VAL A 65 -4.14 16.36 -13.55
C VAL A 65 -2.65 16.61 -13.38
N VAL A 66 -1.98 17.08 -14.43
CA VAL A 66 -0.58 17.54 -14.38
C VAL A 66 -0.59 19.06 -14.28
N GLN A 67 0.19 19.62 -13.36
CA GLN A 67 0.31 21.05 -13.17
C GLN A 67 0.86 21.73 -14.44
N ASP A 68 0.58 23.03 -14.57
CA ASP A 68 1.05 23.87 -15.68
C ASP A 68 0.45 23.55 -17.07
N LYS A 69 -0.62 22.76 -17.13
CA LYS A 69 -1.40 22.51 -18.36
C LYS A 69 -2.54 23.51 -18.50
N SER A 70 -2.88 23.83 -19.76
CA SER A 70 -4.06 24.61 -20.11
C SER A 70 -4.81 23.93 -21.25
N PRO A 71 -6.00 23.36 -21.02
CA PRO A 71 -6.65 23.24 -19.72
C PRO A 71 -5.92 22.25 -18.79
N ILE A 72 -6.02 22.43 -17.47
CA ILE A 72 -5.26 21.64 -16.47
C ILE A 72 -5.49 20.13 -16.56
N TRP A 73 -6.67 19.72 -17.05
CA TRP A 73 -7.07 18.33 -17.17
C TRP A 73 -6.61 17.65 -18.46
N GLN A 74 -6.01 18.40 -19.41
CA GLN A 74 -5.47 17.83 -20.63
C GLN A 74 -4.09 17.23 -20.39
N LEU A 75 -3.99 15.92 -20.60
CA LEU A 75 -2.74 15.17 -20.60
C LEU A 75 -2.19 15.07 -22.03
N ASP A 76 -0.88 15.12 -22.19
CA ASP A 76 -0.23 14.70 -23.42
C ASP A 76 -0.27 13.16 -23.53
N GLU A 77 -0.58 12.63 -24.71
CA GLU A 77 -0.55 11.19 -24.98
C GLU A 77 0.88 10.63 -25.04
N SER A 78 1.90 11.51 -25.09
CA SER A 78 3.28 11.08 -24.93
C SER A 78 3.49 10.39 -23.58
N GLU A 79 4.41 9.41 -23.53
CA GLU A 79 4.72 8.65 -22.31
C GLU A 79 5.11 9.54 -21.11
N GLY A 80 5.46 10.81 -21.35
CA GLY A 80 5.80 11.78 -20.33
C GLY A 80 4.69 12.03 -19.31
N ASP A 81 3.51 12.47 -19.74
CA ASP A 81 2.44 12.84 -18.80
C ASP A 81 1.76 11.62 -18.19
N LEU A 82 1.53 10.57 -18.98
CA LEU A 82 0.92 9.33 -18.49
C LEU A 82 1.79 8.67 -17.43
N GLY A 83 3.11 8.57 -17.67
CA GLY A 83 4.06 8.04 -16.70
C GLY A 83 4.18 8.89 -15.43
N LYS A 84 4.12 10.23 -15.56
CA LYS A 84 4.06 11.13 -14.39
C LYS A 84 2.82 10.85 -13.54
N VAL A 85 1.64 10.73 -14.16
CA VAL A 85 0.41 10.41 -13.45
C VAL A 85 0.54 9.08 -12.74
N GLU A 86 1.02 8.03 -13.41
CA GLU A 86 1.20 6.70 -12.81
C GLU A 86 2.14 6.71 -11.60
N HIS A 87 3.29 7.39 -11.70
CA HIS A 87 4.25 7.49 -10.61
C HIS A 87 3.70 8.26 -9.41
N ASN A 88 3.05 9.41 -9.64
CA ASN A 88 2.49 10.21 -8.56
C ASN A 88 1.26 9.54 -7.93
N LEU A 89 0.49 8.78 -8.72
CA LEU A 89 -0.62 7.97 -8.23
C LEU A 89 -0.14 6.83 -7.35
N ALA A 90 1.02 6.24 -7.63
CA ALA A 90 1.62 5.22 -6.76
C ALA A 90 2.00 5.79 -5.37
N LEU A 91 2.54 7.00 -5.32
CA LEU A 91 2.82 7.70 -4.05
C LEU A 91 1.53 8.06 -3.31
N PHE A 92 0.52 8.53 -4.05
CA PHE A 92 -0.78 8.86 -3.48
C PHE A 92 -1.47 7.62 -2.89
N PHE A 93 -1.43 6.50 -3.61
CA PHE A 93 -1.84 5.19 -3.10
C PHE A 93 -1.10 4.84 -1.81
N LEU A 94 0.23 4.99 -1.76
CA LEU A 94 1.01 4.65 -0.56
C LEU A 94 0.55 5.45 0.68
N ALA A 95 0.20 6.74 0.52
CA ALA A 95 -0.29 7.53 1.64
C ALA A 95 -1.70 7.14 2.10
N ALA A 96 -2.56 6.72 1.17
CA ALA A 96 -3.87 6.15 1.52
C ALA A 96 -3.71 4.78 2.20
N PHE A 97 -2.86 3.93 1.63
CA PHE A 97 -2.54 2.59 2.12
C PHE A 97 -1.96 2.61 3.54
N ALA A 98 -1.12 3.60 3.87
CA ALA A 98 -0.61 3.83 5.22
C ALA A 98 -1.69 4.19 6.25
N SER A 99 -2.89 4.57 5.79
CA SER A 99 -4.04 4.90 6.64
C SER A 99 -4.98 3.70 6.83
N ASN A 100 -4.62 2.52 6.33
CA ASN A 100 -5.39 1.30 6.56
C ASN A 100 -5.47 1.01 8.06
N ASP A 101 -6.70 0.84 8.54
CA ASP A 101 -6.96 0.31 9.86
C ASP A 101 -7.15 -1.22 9.72
N TYR A 102 -6.36 -1.97 10.48
CA TYR A 102 -6.39 -3.42 10.47
C TYR A 102 -7.06 -3.99 11.74
N GLY A 103 -7.37 -3.15 12.72
CA GLY A 103 -7.96 -3.54 14.01
C GLY A 103 -9.47 -3.33 14.10
N GLY A 104 -10.04 -2.40 13.34
CA GLY A 104 -11.47 -2.05 13.40
C GLY A 104 -12.40 -2.97 12.59
N GLN A 105 -13.65 -3.13 13.07
CA GLN A 105 -14.74 -3.78 12.29
C GLN A 105 -15.22 -2.89 11.12
N HIS A 106 -15.22 -1.57 11.31
CA HIS A 106 -15.53 -0.56 10.30
C HIS A 106 -14.27 0.12 9.77
N ALA A 107 -13.15 -0.58 9.84
CA ALA A 107 -11.86 -0.04 9.48
C ALA A 107 -11.83 0.44 8.02
N THR A 108 -11.19 1.59 7.83
CA THR A 108 -10.82 2.10 6.51
C THR A 108 -9.79 1.16 5.91
N TYR A 109 -10.10 0.61 4.75
CA TYR A 109 -9.22 -0.31 4.04
C TYR A 109 -9.19 0.04 2.56
N CYS A 110 -8.00 0.21 2.01
CA CYS A 110 -7.75 0.25 0.59
C CYS A 110 -6.62 -0.70 0.19
N ASN A 111 -6.82 -1.34 -0.95
CA ASN A 111 -5.81 -1.99 -1.74
C ASN A 111 -5.47 -1.11 -2.95
N SER A 112 -4.69 -1.62 -3.90
CA SER A 112 -4.23 -0.84 -5.07
C SER A 112 -5.25 -0.75 -6.21
N SER A 113 -6.23 -1.67 -6.24
CA SER A 113 -7.24 -1.79 -7.29
C SER A 113 -8.06 -0.52 -7.56
N PRO A 114 -8.54 0.24 -6.56
CA PRO A 114 -9.27 1.48 -6.84
C PRO A 114 -8.36 2.59 -7.41
N PHE A 115 -7.03 2.48 -7.24
CA PHE A 115 -6.03 3.40 -7.78
C PHE A 115 -5.53 2.99 -9.17
N GLN A 116 -6.27 2.17 -9.91
CA GLN A 116 -5.96 1.91 -11.31
C GLN A 116 -6.37 3.12 -12.17
N PRO A 117 -5.42 3.82 -12.83
CA PRO A 117 -5.75 4.96 -13.67
C PRO A 117 -6.48 4.51 -14.92
N ILE A 118 -7.49 5.27 -15.33
CA ILE A 118 -8.15 5.12 -16.62
C ILE A 118 -7.87 6.36 -17.45
N PHE A 119 -6.99 6.20 -18.44
CA PHE A 119 -6.75 7.21 -19.45
C PHE A 119 -7.83 7.14 -20.51
N GLN A 120 -8.56 8.24 -20.68
CA GLN A 120 -9.68 8.34 -21.60
C GLN A 120 -9.44 9.46 -22.60
N ASN A 121 -9.43 9.10 -23.88
CA ASN A 121 -9.51 10.07 -24.96
C ASN A 121 -10.96 10.55 -25.11
N LEU A 122 -11.15 11.86 -25.16
CA LEU A 122 -12.42 12.55 -25.03
C LEU A 122 -12.53 13.66 -26.10
N THR A 123 -13.71 13.80 -26.68
CA THR A 123 -14.11 14.98 -27.45
C THR A 123 -15.13 15.77 -26.64
N ILE A 124 -15.27 17.07 -26.90
CA ILE A 124 -16.27 17.91 -26.24
C ILE A 124 -17.20 18.49 -27.34
N PRO A 125 -18.48 18.07 -27.43
CA PRO A 125 -19.11 17.01 -26.64
C PRO A 125 -18.58 15.60 -27.02
N PRO A 126 -18.72 14.59 -26.14
CA PRO A 126 -18.24 13.24 -26.38
C PRO A 126 -18.94 12.59 -27.58
N ARG A 127 -18.17 11.88 -28.41
CA ARG A 127 -18.68 11.20 -29.61
C ARG A 127 -18.26 9.75 -29.62
N GLY A 128 -19.23 8.87 -29.37
CA GLY A 128 -19.01 7.43 -29.34
C GLY A 128 -17.93 7.02 -28.33
N LYS A 129 -17.63 5.74 -28.31
CA LYS A 129 -16.66 5.14 -27.41
C LYS A 129 -15.95 4.01 -28.14
N ALA A 130 -14.66 3.92 -27.88
CA ALA A 130 -13.83 2.79 -28.22
C ALA A 130 -13.07 2.34 -26.96
N VAL A 131 -12.76 1.05 -26.89
CA VAL A 131 -11.99 0.44 -25.82
C VAL A 131 -10.71 -0.11 -26.41
N GLN A 132 -9.58 0.32 -25.85
CA GLN A 132 -8.29 -0.23 -26.20
C GLN A 132 -7.91 -1.31 -25.20
N GLN A 133 -7.57 -2.49 -25.69
CA GLN A 133 -7.08 -3.60 -24.89
C GLN A 133 -5.60 -3.84 -25.20
N ARG A 134 -4.74 -3.74 -24.20
CA ARG A 134 -3.34 -4.14 -24.33
C ARG A 134 -3.24 -5.66 -24.54
N ARG A 135 -2.41 -6.07 -25.49
CA ARG A 135 -1.96 -7.45 -25.71
C ARG A 135 -0.43 -7.51 -25.65
N ARG A 136 0.17 -8.69 -25.53
CA ARG A 136 1.64 -8.83 -25.59
C ARG A 136 2.20 -8.40 -26.96
N TYR A 137 1.41 -8.51 -28.02
CA TYR A 137 1.78 -8.18 -29.40
C TYR A 137 1.31 -6.79 -29.87
N GLY A 138 0.84 -5.93 -28.96
CA GLY A 138 0.34 -4.59 -29.30
C GLY A 138 -0.97 -4.27 -28.58
N SER A 139 -1.95 -3.71 -29.29
CA SER A 139 -3.27 -3.41 -28.74
C SER A 139 -4.37 -3.68 -29.75
N LEU A 140 -5.55 -4.08 -29.26
CA LEU A 140 -6.77 -4.12 -30.04
C LEU A 140 -7.62 -2.89 -29.69
N LEU A 141 -8.08 -2.17 -30.70
CA LEU A 141 -9.06 -1.09 -30.53
C LEU A 141 -10.42 -1.60 -31.05
N ASP A 142 -11.41 -1.61 -30.16
CA ASP A 142 -12.79 -2.02 -30.46
C ASP A 142 -13.73 -0.84 -30.22
N GLY A 143 -14.56 -0.48 -31.20
CA GLY A 143 -15.30 0.78 -31.20
C GLY A 143 -16.67 0.73 -31.84
N GLY A 144 -17.39 1.86 -31.80
CA GLY A 144 -18.77 1.97 -32.29
C GLY A 144 -19.83 1.95 -31.18
N TYR A 145 -19.41 2.06 -29.93
CA TYR A 145 -20.30 2.10 -28.77
C TYR A 145 -20.74 3.53 -28.47
N ASN A 146 -21.91 3.70 -27.85
CA ASN A 146 -22.26 4.92 -27.14
C ASN A 146 -21.79 4.84 -25.68
N HIS A 147 -21.74 5.98 -25.00
CA HIS A 147 -21.51 6.00 -23.57
C HIS A 147 -22.69 5.36 -22.82
N GLY A 148 -22.40 4.43 -21.93
CA GLY A 148 -23.41 3.59 -21.26
C GLY A 148 -23.69 2.25 -21.93
N ASP A 149 -23.34 2.04 -23.22
CA ASP A 149 -23.52 0.73 -23.89
C ASP A 149 -22.58 -0.34 -23.29
N LEU A 150 -21.35 0.08 -22.98
CA LEU A 150 -20.38 -0.75 -22.27
C LEU A 150 -20.36 -0.37 -20.79
N ILE A 151 -20.62 -1.36 -19.94
CA ILE A 151 -20.62 -1.22 -18.48
C ILE A 151 -19.32 -1.78 -17.90
N PHE A 152 -18.64 -0.93 -17.14
CA PHE A 152 -17.51 -1.30 -16.29
C PHE A 152 -18.00 -1.28 -14.85
N SER A 153 -17.99 -2.44 -14.20
CA SER A 153 -18.36 -2.57 -12.79
C SER A 153 -17.14 -2.35 -11.91
N ARG A 154 -17.36 -1.74 -10.74
CA ARG A 154 -16.35 -1.65 -9.70
C ARG A 154 -15.81 -3.05 -9.36
N PRO A 155 -14.48 -3.24 -9.30
CA PRO A 155 -13.91 -4.51 -8.86
C PRO A 155 -14.40 -4.90 -7.45
N LEU A 156 -14.59 -6.19 -7.19
CA LEU A 156 -15.17 -6.68 -5.92
C LEU A 156 -14.24 -6.44 -4.73
N GLU A 157 -12.95 -6.44 -4.99
CA GLU A 157 -11.88 -6.12 -4.05
C GLU A 157 -11.88 -4.65 -3.61
N CYS A 158 -12.53 -3.74 -4.34
CA CYS A 158 -12.65 -2.34 -3.98
C CYS A 158 -13.72 -2.15 -2.90
N LYS A 159 -13.31 -2.23 -1.63
CA LYS A 159 -14.23 -2.14 -0.47
C LYS A 159 -14.85 -0.75 -0.27
N SER A 160 -14.06 0.32 -0.32
CA SER A 160 -14.50 1.69 -0.04
C SER A 160 -14.23 2.63 -1.21
N LEU A 161 -15.20 3.51 -1.50
CA LEU A 161 -15.03 4.63 -2.45
C LEU A 161 -14.41 5.86 -1.78
N ARG A 162 -14.59 5.99 -0.46
CA ARG A 162 -14.05 7.09 0.35
C ARG A 162 -12.86 6.58 1.13
N LEU A 163 -11.69 7.13 0.81
CA LEU A 163 -10.42 6.70 1.39
C LEU A 163 -9.86 7.80 2.29
N VAL A 164 -9.15 7.38 3.33
CA VAL A 164 -8.40 8.29 4.19
C VAL A 164 -6.96 8.36 3.68
N VAL A 165 -6.39 9.56 3.63
CA VAL A 165 -5.03 9.79 3.17
C VAL A 165 -4.22 10.41 4.31
N ASP A 166 -3.07 9.83 4.62
CA ASP A 166 -2.12 10.40 5.57
C ASP A 166 -1.41 11.59 4.91
N LYS A 167 -1.96 12.80 5.11
CA LYS A 167 -1.46 14.04 4.49
C LYS A 167 -0.03 14.37 4.88
N ILE A 168 0.37 14.07 6.11
CA ILE A 168 1.73 14.36 6.60
C ILE A 168 2.70 13.41 5.90
N PHE A 169 2.32 12.15 5.75
CA PHE A 169 3.14 11.18 5.03
C PHE A 169 3.21 11.50 3.53
N LEU A 170 2.09 11.91 2.93
CA LEU A 170 2.04 12.35 1.54
C LEU A 170 2.99 13.54 1.29
N ALA A 171 3.02 14.52 2.19
CA ALA A 171 3.95 15.64 2.11
C ALA A 171 5.43 15.19 2.20
N GLY A 172 5.72 14.17 3.01
CA GLY A 172 7.06 13.57 3.07
C GLY A 172 7.46 12.86 1.77
N LEU A 173 6.51 12.14 1.15
CA LEU A 173 6.68 11.50 -0.16
C LEU A 173 6.88 12.53 -1.28
N ASP A 174 6.10 13.61 -1.29
CA ASP A 174 6.27 14.74 -2.21
C ASP A 174 7.67 15.36 -2.08
N SER A 175 8.13 15.59 -0.84
CA SER A 175 9.45 16.17 -0.59
C SER A 175 10.59 15.30 -1.11
N VAL A 176 10.50 13.96 -0.97
CA VAL A 176 11.53 13.06 -1.51
C VAL A 176 11.44 12.95 -3.04
N ALA A 177 10.24 12.98 -3.62
CA ALA A 177 10.04 12.95 -5.07
C ALA A 177 10.69 14.17 -5.76
N LYS A 178 10.50 15.37 -5.22
CA LYS A 178 11.12 16.61 -5.70
C LYS A 178 12.66 16.56 -5.68
N SER A 179 13.25 15.78 -4.76
CA SER A 179 14.71 15.62 -4.67
C SER A 179 15.30 14.64 -5.68
N GLN A 180 14.47 13.81 -6.36
CA GLN A 180 14.92 12.75 -7.29
C GLN A 180 16.01 11.83 -6.71
N SER A 181 15.98 11.64 -5.39
CA SER A 181 17.00 10.90 -4.65
C SER A 181 16.98 9.39 -4.94
N ASN A 182 18.06 8.69 -4.54
CA ASN A 182 18.09 7.23 -4.62
C ASN A 182 16.94 6.58 -3.83
N LEU A 183 16.58 7.17 -2.68
CA LEU A 183 15.46 6.69 -1.87
C LEU A 183 14.13 6.82 -2.62
N TYR A 184 13.90 7.91 -3.34
CA TYR A 184 12.70 8.07 -4.16
C TYR A 184 12.59 6.96 -5.22
N ARG A 185 13.66 6.68 -5.95
CA ARG A 185 13.68 5.60 -6.97
C ARG A 185 13.40 4.24 -6.35
N ARG A 186 14.00 3.94 -5.20
CA ARG A 186 13.75 2.70 -4.44
C ARG A 186 12.29 2.59 -4.05
N ILE A 187 11.70 3.63 -3.44
CA ILE A 187 10.28 3.66 -3.05
C ILE A 187 9.39 3.44 -4.27
N LEU A 188 9.63 4.14 -5.38
CA LEU A 188 8.82 4.03 -6.58
C LEU A 188 8.90 2.63 -7.20
N ASN A 189 10.11 2.09 -7.33
CA ASN A 189 10.32 0.76 -7.90
C ASN A 189 9.73 -0.33 -7.01
N SER A 190 9.89 -0.25 -5.68
CA SER A 190 9.29 -1.22 -4.76
C SER A 190 7.76 -1.10 -4.74
N LEU A 191 7.20 0.11 -4.89
CA LEU A 191 5.76 0.33 -4.95
C LEU A 191 5.10 -0.35 -6.15
N SER A 192 5.79 -0.48 -7.29
CA SER A 192 5.25 -1.24 -8.43
C SER A 192 4.96 -2.70 -8.05
N PHE A 193 5.78 -3.31 -7.20
CA PHE A 193 5.56 -4.66 -6.70
C PHE A 193 4.49 -4.70 -5.59
N VAL A 194 4.51 -3.76 -4.65
CA VAL A 194 3.47 -3.69 -3.59
C VAL A 194 2.08 -3.51 -4.20
N ARG A 195 1.93 -2.66 -5.22
CA ARG A 195 0.63 -2.47 -5.87
C ARG A 195 0.11 -3.76 -6.48
N LEU A 196 0.98 -4.58 -7.10
CA LEU A 196 0.59 -5.86 -7.66
C LEU A 196 0.31 -6.92 -6.58
N ALA A 197 1.06 -6.90 -5.48
CA ALA A 197 0.89 -7.81 -4.35
C ALA A 197 -0.35 -7.50 -3.49
N ASN A 198 -0.84 -6.26 -3.55
CA ASN A 198 -1.92 -5.75 -2.72
C ASN A 198 -3.12 -5.36 -3.59
N THR A 199 -3.58 -6.29 -4.42
CA THR A 199 -4.80 -6.13 -5.25
C THR A 199 -6.01 -6.86 -4.64
N ASP A 200 -5.78 -7.85 -3.78
CA ASP A 200 -6.78 -8.80 -3.28
C ASP A 200 -7.55 -9.55 -4.38
N GLN A 201 -6.96 -9.65 -5.57
CA GLN A 201 -7.60 -10.32 -6.69
C GLN A 201 -7.58 -11.84 -6.52
N SER A 202 -8.74 -12.48 -6.66
CA SER A 202 -8.89 -13.91 -6.40
C SER A 202 -8.08 -14.84 -7.31
N HIS A 203 -7.52 -14.33 -8.41
CA HIS A 203 -6.67 -15.10 -9.32
C HIS A 203 -5.18 -14.97 -9.00
N MET A 204 -4.80 -14.09 -8.07
CA MET A 204 -3.46 -14.03 -7.49
C MET A 204 -3.40 -14.99 -6.30
N SER A 205 -2.47 -15.93 -6.34
CA SER A 205 -2.24 -16.81 -5.18
C SER A 205 -1.45 -16.06 -4.11
N PHE A 206 -1.65 -16.42 -2.84
CA PHE A 206 -0.91 -15.80 -1.74
C PHE A 206 0.62 -15.96 -1.89
N GLU A 207 1.07 -17.06 -2.47
CA GLU A 207 2.48 -17.30 -2.78
C GLU A 207 3.01 -16.32 -3.83
N SER A 208 2.22 -16.04 -4.86
CA SER A 208 2.59 -15.09 -5.93
C SER A 208 2.67 -13.67 -5.38
N GLU A 209 1.70 -13.28 -4.55
CA GLU A 209 1.73 -12.00 -3.85
C GLU A 209 2.91 -11.92 -2.87
N ALA A 210 3.25 -13.00 -2.18
CA ALA A 210 4.38 -13.04 -1.26
C ALA A 210 5.72 -12.88 -2.01
N VAL A 211 5.85 -13.45 -3.21
CA VAL A 211 7.02 -13.24 -4.08
C VAL A 211 7.16 -11.76 -4.45
N LEU A 212 6.07 -11.11 -4.86
CA LEU A 212 6.06 -9.69 -5.20
C LEU A 212 6.39 -8.82 -3.98
N LEU A 213 5.81 -9.13 -2.83
CA LEU A 213 6.04 -8.41 -1.58
C LEU A 213 7.49 -8.55 -1.07
N ALA A 214 8.07 -9.75 -1.19
CA ALA A 214 9.49 -9.97 -0.87
C ALA A 214 10.39 -9.11 -1.76
N ALA A 215 10.15 -9.10 -3.07
CA ALA A 215 10.89 -8.26 -4.03
C ALA A 215 10.74 -6.77 -3.72
N ALA A 216 9.55 -6.34 -3.27
CA ALA A 216 9.33 -4.97 -2.82
C ALA A 216 10.24 -4.60 -1.64
N PHE A 217 10.39 -5.48 -0.64
CA PHE A 217 11.28 -5.23 0.49
C PHE A 217 12.76 -5.27 0.11
N GLU A 218 13.18 -6.17 -0.77
CA GLU A 218 14.56 -6.21 -1.32
C GLU A 218 14.93 -4.87 -1.97
N ILE A 219 14.07 -4.37 -2.86
CA ILE A 219 14.26 -3.08 -3.54
C ILE A 219 14.19 -1.92 -2.55
N LEU A 220 13.18 -1.91 -1.66
CA LEU A 220 13.00 -0.83 -0.69
C LEU A 220 14.23 -0.70 0.22
N PHE A 221 14.81 -1.83 0.66
CA PHE A 221 15.96 -1.85 1.56
C PHE A 221 17.32 -1.80 0.86
N ASP A 222 17.35 -1.89 -0.48
CA ASP A 222 18.59 -1.96 -1.26
C ASP A 222 19.44 -3.15 -0.79
N ALA A 223 18.82 -4.33 -0.87
CA ALA A 223 19.36 -5.61 -0.42
C ALA A 223 19.43 -6.60 -1.59
N ASP A 224 20.58 -7.23 -1.75
CA ASP A 224 20.88 -8.15 -2.86
C ASP A 224 20.65 -9.62 -2.49
N ASP A 225 20.56 -9.92 -1.20
CA ASP A 225 20.45 -11.29 -0.70
C ASP A 225 19.70 -11.37 0.65
N LYS A 226 19.47 -12.61 1.10
CA LYS A 226 18.82 -12.89 2.39
C LYS A 226 19.48 -12.19 3.57
N TYR A 227 20.81 -12.20 3.63
CA TYR A 227 21.54 -11.68 4.79
C TYR A 227 21.45 -10.16 4.87
N SER A 228 21.77 -9.48 3.76
CA SER A 228 21.66 -8.03 3.62
C SER A 228 20.25 -7.54 3.90
N LEU A 229 19.20 -8.23 3.41
CA LEU A 229 17.81 -7.89 3.70
C LEU A 229 17.52 -7.89 5.20
N THR A 230 17.89 -8.96 5.91
CA THR A 230 17.65 -9.04 7.36
C THR A 230 18.44 -8.00 8.16
N CYS A 231 19.66 -7.66 7.72
CA CYS A 231 20.49 -6.64 8.35
C CYS A 231 19.92 -5.24 8.13
N LYS A 232 19.45 -4.92 6.93
CA LYS A 232 18.81 -3.63 6.61
C LYS A 232 17.48 -3.48 7.34
N TYR A 233 16.67 -4.54 7.42
CA TYR A 233 15.46 -4.55 8.24
C TYR A 233 15.77 -4.23 9.70
N ARG A 234 16.74 -4.95 10.28
CA ARG A 234 17.16 -4.70 11.67
C ARG A 234 17.58 -3.26 11.86
N SER A 235 18.45 -2.73 10.99
CA SER A 235 18.89 -1.34 11.08
C SER A 235 17.75 -0.34 10.97
N CYS A 236 16.68 -0.67 10.25
CA CYS A 236 15.50 0.17 10.12
C CYS A 236 14.65 0.17 11.40
N PHE A 237 14.49 -0.99 12.04
CA PHE A 237 13.57 -1.19 13.17
C PHE A 237 14.24 -1.42 14.53
N ASP A 238 15.56 -1.17 14.67
CA ASP A 238 16.33 -1.48 15.89
C ASP A 238 15.76 -0.78 17.14
N ASP A 239 15.29 0.47 16.97
CA ASP A 239 14.66 1.28 18.02
C ASP A 239 13.30 0.74 18.51
N TYR A 240 12.68 -0.19 17.77
CA TYR A 240 11.31 -0.66 18.00
C TYR A 240 11.21 -2.15 18.34
N LYS A 241 12.33 -2.78 18.69
CA LYS A 241 12.39 -4.19 19.09
C LYS A 241 11.61 -4.42 20.39
N THR A 242 10.57 -5.27 20.35
CA THR A 242 9.74 -5.61 21.53
C THR A 242 9.74 -7.10 21.86
N LYS A 243 9.97 -8.00 20.90
CA LYS A 243 10.14 -9.45 21.15
C LYS A 243 11.37 -10.02 20.44
N ILE A 244 11.83 -11.17 20.94
CA ILE A 244 12.86 -11.98 20.33
C ILE A 244 12.36 -13.39 20.04
N VAL A 245 13.00 -14.06 19.08
CA VAL A 245 12.63 -15.41 18.63
C VAL A 245 12.52 -16.40 19.79
N SER A 246 13.51 -16.46 20.69
CA SER A 246 13.50 -17.44 21.79
C SER A 246 12.28 -17.34 22.71
N GLY A 247 11.69 -16.14 22.83
CA GLY A 247 10.51 -15.90 23.68
C GLY A 247 9.17 -16.20 23.00
N VAL A 248 9.17 -16.66 21.75
CA VAL A 248 7.97 -16.88 20.93
C VAL A 248 7.92 -18.29 20.31
N LEU A 249 9.01 -19.06 20.40
CA LEU A 249 9.09 -20.40 19.81
C LEU A 249 8.06 -21.39 20.37
N GLN A 250 7.56 -21.18 21.60
CA GLN A 250 6.51 -22.04 22.16
C GLN A 250 5.17 -21.78 21.46
N GLU A 251 4.86 -20.52 21.18
CA GLU A 251 3.62 -20.06 20.54
C GLU A 251 3.65 -20.24 19.02
N ARG A 252 4.84 -20.17 18.41
CA ARG A 252 5.09 -20.38 16.98
C ARG A 252 6.23 -21.39 16.76
N PRO A 253 5.98 -22.70 16.97
CA PRO A 253 7.00 -23.74 16.79
C PRO A 253 7.46 -23.92 15.34
N GLY A 254 6.71 -23.40 14.35
CA GLY A 254 7.07 -23.48 12.94
C GLY A 254 8.23 -22.57 12.52
N ILE A 255 8.67 -21.63 13.36
CA ILE A 255 9.79 -20.74 13.05
C ILE A 255 11.07 -21.57 12.88
N LYS A 256 11.58 -21.63 11.64
CA LYS A 256 12.77 -22.41 11.33
C LYS A 256 14.05 -21.64 11.70
N LEU A 257 14.83 -22.18 12.63
CA LEU A 257 16.16 -21.65 12.97
C LEU A 257 17.22 -22.16 11.99
N GLU A 258 18.21 -21.33 11.67
CA GLU A 258 19.41 -21.79 10.96
C GLU A 258 20.17 -22.83 11.80
N GLU A 259 20.81 -23.80 11.15
CA GLU A 259 21.53 -24.89 11.83
C GLU A 259 22.96 -24.46 12.26
N GLY A 260 23.58 -25.28 13.11
CA GLY A 260 24.96 -25.07 13.57
C GLY A 260 25.14 -23.83 14.44
N GLU A 261 26.27 -23.15 14.26
CA GLU A 261 26.68 -21.98 15.07
C GLU A 261 25.73 -20.78 14.96
N ASN A 262 24.94 -20.71 13.88
CA ASN A 262 24.00 -19.62 13.67
C ASN A 262 22.71 -19.76 14.50
N LYS A 263 22.37 -20.96 14.99
CA LYS A 263 21.15 -21.20 15.77
C LYS A 263 21.05 -20.32 17.01
N GLY A 264 22.14 -20.22 17.77
CA GLY A 264 22.20 -19.38 18.98
C GLY A 264 22.01 -17.89 18.67
N ARG A 265 22.43 -17.46 17.48
CA ARG A 265 22.27 -16.09 17.01
C ARG A 265 20.81 -15.80 16.65
N ASP A 266 20.17 -16.68 15.89
CA ASP A 266 18.76 -16.54 15.48
C ASP A 266 17.83 -16.40 16.68
N LEU A 267 18.08 -17.16 17.75
CA LEU A 267 17.30 -17.09 18.99
C LEU A 267 17.23 -15.70 19.62
N GLN A 268 18.26 -14.87 19.42
CA GLN A 268 18.35 -13.51 19.96
C GLN A 268 17.86 -12.43 18.99
N TRP A 269 17.47 -12.81 17.77
CA TRP A 269 16.98 -11.86 16.77
C TRP A 269 15.64 -11.27 17.19
N GLN A 270 15.43 -10.01 16.81
CA GLN A 270 14.11 -9.41 16.78
C GLN A 270 13.17 -10.27 15.92
N LEU A 271 11.92 -10.42 16.34
CA LEU A 271 10.97 -11.29 15.64
C LEU A 271 10.70 -10.82 14.20
N GLY A 272 10.54 -9.51 13.98
CA GLY A 272 10.44 -8.91 12.64
C GLY A 272 11.61 -9.23 11.72
N ARG A 273 12.83 -9.28 12.27
CA ARG A 273 14.02 -9.70 11.50
C ARG A 273 13.94 -11.17 11.08
N LYS A 274 13.39 -12.04 11.93
CA LYS A 274 13.21 -13.45 11.59
C LYS A 274 12.09 -13.64 10.57
N TRP A 275 11.01 -12.87 10.71
CA TRP A 275 9.91 -12.86 9.75
C TRP A 275 10.37 -12.47 8.33
N ILE A 276 11.14 -11.39 8.17
CA ILE A 276 11.60 -10.97 6.83
C ILE A 276 12.57 -11.99 6.20
N GLN A 277 13.37 -12.70 7.02
CA GLN A 277 14.17 -13.83 6.55
C GLN A 277 13.27 -14.95 6.01
N GLU A 278 12.20 -15.28 6.72
CA GLU A 278 11.27 -16.33 6.31
C GLU A 278 10.45 -15.93 5.07
N LEU A 279 10.08 -14.65 4.93
CA LEU A 279 9.47 -14.13 3.70
C LEU A 279 10.40 -14.33 2.49
N TYR A 280 11.69 -14.04 2.65
CA TYR A 280 12.69 -14.29 1.60
C TYR A 280 12.77 -15.78 1.25
N ASP A 281 12.83 -16.64 2.27
CA ASP A 281 12.87 -18.09 2.05
C ASP A 281 11.60 -18.58 1.32
N LEU A 282 10.42 -18.08 1.68
CA LEU A 282 9.15 -18.40 1.01
C LEU A 282 9.21 -18.03 -0.47
N ARG A 283 9.63 -16.78 -0.77
CA ARG A 283 9.84 -16.33 -2.16
C ARG A 283 10.83 -17.23 -2.91
N SER A 284 11.94 -17.59 -2.28
CA SER A 284 12.95 -18.48 -2.87
C SER A 284 12.35 -19.86 -3.17
N SER A 285 11.61 -20.45 -2.24
CA SER A 285 10.95 -21.75 -2.43
C SER A 285 9.94 -21.73 -3.58
N VAL A 286 9.12 -20.68 -3.68
CA VAL A 286 8.13 -20.53 -4.76
C VAL A 286 8.81 -20.40 -6.13
N VAL A 287 9.81 -19.53 -6.25
CA VAL A 287 10.53 -19.30 -7.52
C VAL A 287 11.26 -20.55 -8.00
N HIS A 288 11.78 -21.38 -7.08
CA HIS A 288 12.45 -22.63 -7.43
C HIS A 288 11.51 -23.84 -7.50
N GLY A 289 10.19 -23.66 -7.38
CA GLY A 289 9.21 -24.74 -7.47
C GLY A 289 9.34 -25.79 -6.36
N SER A 290 9.79 -25.39 -5.17
CA SER A 290 9.91 -26.28 -4.01
C SER A 290 8.54 -26.63 -3.45
N ASP A 291 8.41 -27.84 -2.88
CA ASP A 291 7.21 -28.24 -2.14
C ASP A 291 7.11 -27.44 -0.82
N LEU A 292 6.19 -26.47 -0.78
CA LEU A 292 5.96 -25.63 0.39
C LEU A 292 5.43 -26.43 1.59
N SER A 293 4.82 -27.60 1.36
CA SER A 293 4.31 -28.46 2.42
C SER A 293 5.40 -29.28 3.12
N ALA A 294 6.55 -29.46 2.46
CA ALA A 294 7.69 -30.19 3.02
C ALA A 294 8.43 -29.40 4.13
N ARG A 295 8.15 -28.10 4.27
CA ARG A 295 8.72 -27.22 5.29
C ARG A 295 7.64 -26.75 6.25
N GLN A 296 7.96 -26.74 7.54
CA GLN A 296 7.19 -25.97 8.51
C GLN A 296 7.55 -24.49 8.42
N TRP A 297 6.52 -23.65 8.37
CA TRP A 297 6.63 -22.20 8.33
C TRP A 297 6.19 -21.62 9.66
N GLY A 298 6.93 -20.63 10.15
CA GLY A 298 6.56 -19.84 11.30
C GLY A 298 5.34 -18.97 11.01
N TRP A 299 5.19 -18.52 9.77
CA TRP A 299 4.03 -17.76 9.28
C TRP A 299 3.47 -18.37 7.99
N HIS A 300 2.14 -18.38 7.87
CA HIS A 300 1.49 -18.79 6.63
C HIS A 300 1.64 -17.72 5.53
N PRO A 301 1.52 -18.05 4.23
CA PRO A 301 1.62 -17.09 3.14
C PRO A 301 0.71 -15.86 3.33
N PHE A 302 -0.56 -16.06 3.70
CA PHE A 302 -1.47 -14.93 3.95
C PHE A 302 -1.03 -14.04 5.14
N GLU A 303 -0.39 -14.62 6.17
CA GLU A 303 0.12 -13.86 7.31
C GLU A 303 1.27 -12.95 6.87
N HIS A 304 2.15 -13.44 5.97
CA HIS A 304 3.19 -12.61 5.37
C HIS A 304 2.62 -11.39 4.63
N LEU A 305 1.50 -11.56 3.92
CA LEU A 305 0.85 -10.46 3.20
C LEU A 305 0.27 -9.43 4.16
N LEU A 306 -0.49 -9.87 5.17
CA LEU A 306 -1.10 -8.97 6.16
C LEU A 306 -0.04 -8.16 6.92
N ILE A 307 0.99 -8.82 7.44
CA ILE A 307 2.02 -8.11 8.20
C ILE A 307 2.93 -7.30 7.27
N GLY A 308 3.21 -7.75 6.05
CA GLY A 308 4.00 -6.98 5.10
C GLY A 308 3.25 -5.72 4.63
N ALA A 309 1.92 -5.79 4.47
CA ALA A 309 1.08 -4.62 4.21
C ALA A 309 1.11 -3.60 5.37
N PHE A 310 1.16 -4.09 6.61
CA PHE A 310 1.31 -3.24 7.80
C PHE A 310 2.72 -2.64 7.93
N VAL A 311 3.77 -3.44 7.68
CA VAL A 311 5.18 -3.06 7.88
C VAL A 311 5.71 -2.16 6.77
N TYR A 312 5.29 -2.34 5.52
CA TYR A 312 5.88 -1.64 4.38
C TYR A 312 5.73 -0.10 4.49
N PRO A 313 4.55 0.48 4.76
CA PRO A 313 4.42 1.93 4.94
C PRO A 313 5.27 2.46 6.10
N LEU A 314 5.37 1.71 7.22
CA LEU A 314 6.20 2.07 8.37
C LEU A 314 7.68 2.11 8.01
N ALA A 315 8.17 1.12 7.23
CA ALA A 315 9.53 1.10 6.73
C ALA A 315 9.83 2.34 5.88
N VAL A 316 8.91 2.72 4.98
CA VAL A 316 9.06 3.94 4.17
C VAL A 316 9.10 5.19 5.06
N LYS A 317 8.19 5.31 6.04
CA LYS A 317 8.16 6.43 7.01
C LYS A 317 9.47 6.56 7.78
N ILE A 318 10.07 5.46 8.22
CA ILE A 318 11.38 5.46 8.90
C ILE A 318 12.49 5.89 7.94
N LEU A 319 12.51 5.37 6.71
CA LEU A 319 13.51 5.77 5.71
C LEU A 319 13.41 7.27 5.38
N LEU A 320 12.20 7.83 5.29
CA LEU A 320 11.98 9.27 5.13
C LEU A 320 12.45 10.07 6.36
N LYS A 321 12.22 9.57 7.58
CA LYS A 321 12.77 10.17 8.81
C LYS A 321 14.29 10.24 8.75
N ASN A 322 14.95 9.18 8.30
CA ASN A 322 16.41 9.11 8.25
C ASN A 322 17.04 10.13 7.29
N VAL A 323 16.28 10.59 6.28
CA VAL A 323 16.70 11.67 5.36
C VAL A 323 16.07 13.03 5.70
N GLY A 324 15.46 13.17 6.88
CA GLY A 324 14.88 14.43 7.36
C GLY A 324 13.64 14.89 6.60
N ARG A 325 12.90 13.98 5.94
CA ARG A 325 11.70 14.28 5.13
C ARG A 325 10.38 13.91 5.80
N TYR A 326 10.43 13.26 6.95
CA TYR A 326 9.25 12.89 7.73
C TYR A 326 9.56 12.88 9.23
N THR A 327 8.56 13.18 10.06
CA THR A 327 8.65 13.00 11.51
C THR A 327 7.65 11.95 11.91
N LEU A 328 8.13 10.85 12.50
CA LEU A 328 7.25 9.78 13.00
C LEU A 328 6.32 10.34 14.07
N SER A 329 5.02 10.18 13.85
CA SER A 329 3.99 10.44 14.85
C SER A 329 4.09 9.43 16.00
N ASN A 330 3.39 9.70 17.10
CA ASN A 330 3.29 8.73 18.19
C ASN A 330 2.61 7.43 17.72
N LYS A 331 1.60 7.55 16.85
CA LYS A 331 0.96 6.39 16.24
C LYS A 331 1.98 5.55 15.45
N ASP A 332 2.81 6.15 14.61
CA ASP A 332 3.79 5.39 13.82
C ASP A 332 4.77 4.62 14.71
N LYS A 333 5.22 5.23 15.82
CA LYS A 333 6.12 4.57 16.79
C LYS A 333 5.44 3.37 17.46
N LEU A 334 4.19 3.55 17.88
CA LEU A 334 3.39 2.48 18.48
C LEU A 334 3.13 1.36 17.47
N ASP A 335 2.78 1.70 16.24
CA ASP A 335 2.59 0.74 15.15
C ASP A 335 3.90 -0.04 14.89
N CYS A 336 5.07 0.61 14.94
CA CYS A 336 6.37 -0.06 14.84
C CYS A 336 6.62 -1.02 16.01
N MET A 337 6.30 -0.62 17.24
CA MET A 337 6.44 -1.48 18.44
C MET A 337 5.48 -2.68 18.40
N ALA A 338 4.30 -2.50 17.78
CA ALA A 338 3.28 -3.52 17.65
C ALA A 338 3.70 -4.68 16.73
N ILE A 339 4.66 -4.47 15.81
CA ILE A 339 5.07 -5.47 14.81
C ILE A 339 5.43 -6.80 15.46
N ASP A 340 6.34 -6.82 16.44
CA ASP A 340 6.76 -8.09 17.03
C ASP A 340 5.66 -8.74 17.90
N PHE A 341 4.76 -7.94 18.48
CA PHE A 341 3.60 -8.47 19.21
C PHE A 341 2.61 -9.16 18.26
N ILE A 342 2.33 -8.52 17.12
CA ILE A 342 1.46 -9.10 16.08
C ILE A 342 2.09 -10.39 15.57
N LEU A 343 3.37 -10.35 15.18
CA LEU A 343 4.11 -11.52 14.70
C LEU A 343 4.17 -12.67 15.73
N ALA A 344 4.06 -12.39 17.02
CA ALA A 344 4.04 -13.41 18.07
C ALA A 344 2.67 -14.07 18.30
N SER A 345 1.57 -13.39 17.94
CA SER A 345 0.22 -13.97 17.96
C SER A 345 0.07 -15.06 16.90
N ASN A 346 -0.99 -15.88 16.91
CA ASN A 346 -1.19 -16.96 15.93
C ASN A 346 -2.65 -17.04 15.46
N ASP A 347 -2.94 -17.98 14.56
CA ASP A 347 -4.31 -18.33 14.14
C ASP A 347 -5.11 -17.16 13.53
N TRP A 348 -4.46 -16.26 12.80
CA TRP A 348 -5.03 -14.98 12.33
C TRP A 348 -6.33 -15.11 11.52
N CYS A 349 -6.49 -16.19 10.75
CA CYS A 349 -7.71 -16.47 9.96
C CYS A 349 -8.89 -16.99 10.79
N LYS A 350 -8.66 -17.49 12.01
CA LYS A 350 -9.75 -18.04 12.82
C LYS A 350 -10.56 -16.89 13.44
N PRO A 351 -11.89 -17.03 13.53
CA PRO A 351 -12.69 -16.10 14.30
C PRO A 351 -12.30 -16.18 15.79
N VAL A 352 -12.41 -15.06 16.50
CA VAL A 352 -12.09 -14.98 17.95
C VAL A 352 -12.96 -15.95 18.76
N ASN A 353 -14.21 -16.13 18.33
CA ASN A 353 -15.13 -17.15 18.82
C ASN A 353 -16.21 -17.41 17.75
N GLU A 354 -16.96 -18.51 17.87
CA GLU A 354 -17.99 -18.93 16.89
C GLU A 354 -19.09 -17.89 16.62
N ARG A 355 -19.26 -16.89 17.50
CA ARG A 355 -20.30 -15.86 17.39
C ARG A 355 -19.75 -14.49 16.97
N SER A 356 -18.43 -14.36 16.81
CA SER A 356 -17.78 -13.09 16.51
C SER A 356 -17.44 -13.01 15.03
N ASN A 357 -17.77 -11.88 14.41
CA ASN A 357 -17.27 -11.52 13.08
C ASN A 357 -15.83 -10.99 13.13
N GLN A 358 -15.20 -10.93 14.31
CA GLN A 358 -13.81 -10.52 14.43
C GLN A 358 -12.88 -11.71 14.22
N SER A 359 -11.84 -11.50 13.41
CA SER A 359 -10.74 -12.45 13.27
C SER A 359 -9.72 -12.28 14.39
N ASN A 360 -8.94 -13.34 14.66
CA ASN A 360 -7.81 -13.27 15.57
C ASN A 360 -6.76 -12.26 15.12
N TRP A 361 -6.67 -11.94 13.82
CA TRP A 361 -5.86 -10.84 13.33
C TRP A 361 -6.27 -9.49 13.94
N GLN A 362 -7.56 -9.13 13.89
CA GLN A 362 -8.04 -7.85 14.45
C GLN A 362 -7.76 -7.77 15.95
N LYS A 363 -7.97 -8.89 16.65
CA LYS A 363 -7.61 -9.01 18.06
C LYS A 363 -6.10 -8.84 18.29
N ALA A 364 -5.26 -9.50 17.50
CA ALA A 364 -3.81 -9.40 17.60
C ALA A 364 -3.31 -7.97 17.40
N VAL A 365 -3.85 -7.25 16.41
CA VAL A 365 -3.54 -5.83 16.18
C VAL A 365 -3.96 -5.00 17.39
N SER A 366 -5.20 -5.15 17.86
CA SER A 366 -5.71 -4.40 19.03
C SER A 366 -4.88 -4.66 20.29
N ASP A 367 -4.59 -5.92 20.59
CA ASP A 367 -3.80 -6.33 21.76
C ASP A 367 -2.35 -5.84 21.67
N ALA A 368 -1.77 -5.82 20.46
CA ALA A 368 -0.44 -5.29 20.21
C ALA A 368 -0.36 -3.77 20.39
N MET A 369 -1.40 -3.03 19.96
CA MET A 369 -1.48 -1.58 20.19
C MET A 369 -1.57 -1.27 21.68
N TRP A 370 -2.41 -2.00 22.42
CA TRP A 370 -2.53 -1.84 23.87
C TRP A 370 -1.21 -2.11 24.61
N GLN A 371 -0.50 -3.18 24.22
CA GLN A 371 0.81 -3.51 24.77
C GLN A 371 1.86 -2.44 24.46
N SER A 372 1.86 -1.92 23.23
CA SER A 372 2.79 -0.85 22.81
C SER A 372 2.57 0.43 23.60
N HIS A 373 1.31 0.83 23.82
CA HIS A 373 0.97 1.97 24.68
C HIS A 373 1.45 1.77 26.12
N SER A 374 1.24 0.58 26.66
CA SER A 374 1.64 0.25 28.04
C SER A 374 3.16 0.32 28.21
N MET A 375 3.93 -0.11 27.21
CA MET A 375 5.39 -0.04 27.21
C MET A 375 5.90 1.40 27.11
N ASP A 376 5.38 2.20 26.18
CA ASP A 376 5.80 3.60 26.00
C ASP A 376 5.56 4.43 27.27
N PHE A 377 4.40 4.24 27.91
CA PHE A 377 4.09 4.88 29.19
C PHE A 377 5.06 4.48 30.30
N ALA A 378 5.41 3.20 30.40
CA ALA A 378 6.37 2.71 31.39
C ALA A 378 7.78 3.28 31.17
N GLU A 379 8.20 3.47 29.91
CA GLU A 379 9.48 4.13 29.60
C GLU A 379 9.48 5.62 29.96
N MET A 380 8.37 6.31 29.72
CA MET A 380 8.21 7.73 30.09
C MET A 380 8.39 7.91 31.60
N LEU A 381 7.72 7.09 32.42
CA LEU A 381 7.87 7.13 33.89
C LEU A 381 9.32 6.85 34.36
N LYS A 382 10.03 5.93 33.68
CA LYS A 382 11.45 5.66 33.96
C LYS A 382 12.33 6.86 33.64
N LYS A 383 12.06 7.61 32.57
CA LYS A 383 12.83 8.81 32.21
C LYS A 383 12.61 9.95 33.21
N ASP A 384 11.38 10.15 33.68
CA ASP A 384 11.06 11.19 34.65
C ASP A 384 11.66 10.91 36.03
N SER A 385 11.63 9.66 36.49
CA SER A 385 12.28 9.26 37.76
C SER A 385 13.81 9.41 37.74
N ARG A 386 14.45 9.33 36.57
CA ARG A 386 15.91 9.61 36.43
C ARG A 386 16.20 11.11 36.45
N ARG A 387 15.33 11.93 35.84
CA ARG A 387 15.47 13.39 35.87
C ARG A 387 15.30 13.95 37.28
N SER A 388 14.35 13.45 38.06
CA SER A 388 14.16 13.90 39.45
C SER A 388 15.31 13.52 40.39
N LYS A 389 16.02 12.42 40.11
CA LYS A 389 17.20 11.99 40.89
C LYS A 389 18.51 12.69 40.49
N GLY A 390 18.57 13.34 39.32
CA GLY A 390 19.77 14.04 38.83
C GLY A 390 19.85 15.52 39.22
N VAL A 391 18.86 16.05 39.94
CA VAL A 391 18.76 17.46 40.35
C VAL A 391 18.86 17.60 41.90
N ALA A 392 19.17 16.51 42.60
CA ALA A 392 19.32 16.48 44.05
C ALA A 392 20.79 16.52 44.49
#